data_AF-A0A3E4Y3H6-F1
#
_entry.id   AF-A0A3E4Y3H6-F1
#
_cell.length_a   1.000
_cell.length_b   1.000
_cell.length_c   1.000
_cell.angle_alpha   90.00
_cell.angle_beta   90.00
_cell.angle_gamma   90.00
#
_symmetry.space_group_name_H-M   'P 1'
#
loop_
_entity.id
_entity.type
_entity.pdbx_description
1 polymer ?
#
loop_
_entity_poly.entity_id
_entity_poly.type
_entity_poly.pdbx_seq_one_letter_code
_entity_poly.pdbx_strand_id
1 'polypeptide(L)'
;MKKDSFKLIIMSVAVICIVIAGIMVPGIVLEANQKSEHDHVAKVPKSYLPSGSVMAKEASVNLKLSEKLSLIDGKWDSTTDDAASYEMDEQDYQAVATCRKSIEKLYEEKLYPVNLSPDYSNWYTWEAAAKKASDNTFNTYTAYYWIIRFEKYDGTQNHTIWMLEDGTIIMAKAHMKDISDMSEYKEALQADDESQAENDLSAYKGYFDYSGIDFSKLKLISETTAVEQKNNESYEVLQFLQENEYVYAIHEK
;
A
#
# COMPACT_ATOMS: atom_id res chain seq x y z
N MET A 1 -38.99 -64.05 41.64
CA MET A 1 -38.77 -64.13 40.17
C MET A 1 -38.61 -62.76 39.47
N LYS A 2 -38.20 -61.66 40.15
CA LYS A 2 -38.04 -60.33 39.47
C LYS A 2 -36.58 -59.87 39.30
N LYS A 3 -35.60 -60.50 39.96
CA LYS A 3 -34.20 -60.06 39.99
C LYS A 3 -33.37 -60.60 38.82
N ASP A 4 -33.67 -61.81 38.36
CA ASP A 4 -32.95 -62.45 37.25
C ASP A 4 -33.37 -61.91 35.88
N SER A 5 -34.64 -61.56 35.71
CA SER A 5 -35.15 -60.92 34.49
C SER A 5 -34.53 -59.53 34.27
N PHE A 6 -34.25 -58.78 35.35
CA PHE A 6 -33.62 -57.45 35.26
C PHE A 6 -32.15 -57.54 34.83
N LYS A 7 -31.41 -58.54 35.33
CA LYS A 7 -30.03 -58.83 34.87
C LYS A 7 -29.99 -59.25 33.39
N LEU A 8 -30.95 -60.05 32.95
CA LEU A 8 -31.07 -60.45 31.53
C LEU A 8 -31.38 -59.26 30.62
N ILE A 9 -32.25 -58.34 31.05
CA ILE A 9 -32.56 -57.11 30.29
C ILE A 9 -31.32 -56.20 30.21
N ILE A 10 -30.61 -55.99 31.31
CA ILE A 10 -29.37 -55.19 31.31
C ILE A 10 -28.31 -55.82 30.41
N MET A 11 -28.14 -57.15 30.46
CA MET A 11 -27.15 -57.82 29.61
C MET A 11 -27.53 -57.74 28.12
N SER A 12 -28.82 -57.86 27.80
CA SER A 12 -29.32 -57.71 26.43
C SER A 12 -29.11 -56.28 25.89
N VAL A 13 -29.43 -55.26 26.70
CA VAL A 13 -29.21 -53.85 26.33
C VAL A 13 -27.72 -53.55 26.15
N ALA A 14 -26.85 -54.10 27.01
CA ALA A 14 -25.40 -53.92 26.88
C ALA A 14 -24.86 -54.53 25.56
N VAL A 15 -25.34 -55.71 25.17
CA VAL A 15 -24.95 -56.35 23.90
C VAL A 15 -25.44 -55.52 22.70
N ILE A 16 -26.68 -55.02 22.74
CA ILE A 16 -27.22 -54.17 21.67
C ILE A 16 -26.42 -52.86 21.54
N CYS A 17 -26.07 -52.23 22.65
CA CYS A 17 -25.24 -51.01 22.65
C CYS A 17 -23.84 -51.26 22.07
N ILE A 18 -23.22 -52.41 22.35
CA ILE A 18 -21.90 -52.78 21.79
C ILE A 18 -22.00 -52.96 20.27
N VAL A 19 -23.08 -53.59 19.77
CA VAL A 19 -23.29 -53.76 18.33
C VAL A 19 -23.53 -52.43 17.63
N ILE A 20 -24.34 -51.53 18.21
CA ILE A 20 -24.58 -50.19 17.66
C ILE A 20 -23.29 -49.36 17.65
N ALA A 21 -22.52 -49.39 18.74
CA ALA A 21 -21.23 -48.72 18.81
C ALA A 21 -20.24 -49.28 17.77
N GLY A 22 -20.19 -50.60 17.56
CA GLY A 22 -19.34 -51.23 16.57
C GLY A 22 -19.64 -50.83 15.12
N ILE A 23 -20.89 -50.46 14.82
CA ILE A 23 -21.31 -50.02 13.47
C ILE A 23 -21.12 -48.50 13.31
N MET A 24 -21.47 -47.69 14.32
CA MET A 24 -21.41 -46.23 14.22
C MET A 24 -20.02 -45.63 14.44
N VAL A 25 -19.21 -46.19 15.35
CA VAL A 25 -17.90 -45.61 15.71
C VAL A 25 -16.93 -45.56 14.53
N PRO A 26 -16.81 -46.59 13.67
CA PRO A 26 -15.94 -46.50 12.49
C PRO A 26 -16.34 -45.35 11.55
N GLY A 27 -17.64 -45.11 11.35
CA GLY A 27 -18.14 -44.02 10.51
C GLY A 27 -17.80 -42.64 11.07
N ILE A 28 -17.99 -42.43 12.38
CA ILE A 28 -17.69 -41.16 13.05
C ILE A 28 -16.17 -40.89 13.06
N VAL A 29 -15.34 -41.92 13.24
CA VAL A 29 -13.88 -41.80 13.20
C VAL A 29 -13.37 -41.48 11.79
N LEU A 30 -13.97 -42.09 10.76
CA LEU A 30 -13.66 -41.78 9.36
C LEU A 30 -14.09 -40.36 8.98
N GLU A 31 -15.30 -39.92 9.38
CA GLU A 31 -15.76 -38.55 9.14
C GLU A 31 -14.91 -37.51 9.90
N ALA A 32 -14.47 -37.81 11.13
CA ALA A 32 -13.58 -36.91 11.88
C ALA A 32 -12.20 -36.78 11.21
N ASN A 33 -11.64 -37.88 10.69
CA ASN A 33 -10.37 -37.85 9.95
C ASN A 33 -10.52 -37.15 8.59
N GLN A 34 -11.62 -37.36 7.86
CA GLN A 34 -11.88 -36.64 6.61
C GLN A 34 -12.10 -35.14 6.86
N LYS A 35 -12.78 -34.78 7.95
CA LYS A 35 -13.00 -33.38 8.30
C LYS A 35 -11.72 -32.69 8.79
N SER A 36 -10.81 -33.41 9.46
CA SER A 36 -9.48 -32.85 9.76
C SER A 36 -8.63 -32.69 8.50
N GLU A 37 -8.65 -33.62 7.55
CA GLU A 37 -7.87 -33.48 6.31
C GLU A 37 -8.42 -32.39 5.37
N HIS A 38 -9.74 -32.18 5.30
CA HIS A 38 -10.32 -31.14 4.45
C HIS A 38 -10.19 -29.70 5.01
N ASP A 39 -10.00 -29.53 6.32
CA ASP A 39 -9.70 -28.22 6.93
C ASP A 39 -8.19 -27.88 6.94
N HIS A 40 -7.35 -28.85 6.57
CA HIS A 40 -5.94 -28.65 6.27
C HIS A 40 -5.76 -28.40 4.77
N VAL A 41 -6.45 -27.40 4.21
CA VAL A 41 -5.90 -26.74 3.03
C VAL A 41 -4.61 -26.08 3.50
N ALA A 42 -3.48 -26.76 3.27
CA ALA A 42 -2.17 -26.19 3.48
C ALA A 42 -2.16 -24.83 2.78
N LYS A 43 -2.02 -23.75 3.55
CA LYS A 43 -1.72 -22.44 2.95
C LYS A 43 -0.55 -22.67 2.01
N VAL A 44 -0.76 -22.39 0.73
CA VAL A 44 0.28 -22.50 -0.29
C VAL A 44 1.53 -21.84 0.28
N PRO A 45 2.69 -22.52 0.30
CA PRO A 45 3.92 -21.87 0.73
C PRO A 45 4.06 -20.57 -0.08
N LYS A 46 4.44 -19.45 0.57
CA LYS A 46 4.70 -18.16 -0.12
C LYS A 46 5.66 -18.28 -1.33
N SER A 47 6.30 -19.43 -1.49
CA SER A 47 7.21 -19.84 -2.57
C SER A 47 6.55 -20.14 -3.92
N TYR A 48 5.22 -20.29 -4.03
CA TYR A 48 4.58 -20.48 -5.36
C TYR A 48 4.25 -19.14 -6.02
N LEU A 49 5.23 -18.24 -6.00
CA LEU A 49 5.22 -17.10 -6.90
C LEU A 49 5.54 -17.64 -8.31
N PRO A 50 4.81 -17.24 -9.35
CA PRO A 50 5.24 -17.50 -10.73
C PRO A 50 6.71 -17.07 -10.86
N SER A 51 7.53 -17.86 -11.56
CA SER A 51 8.96 -17.53 -11.68
C SER A 51 9.20 -16.11 -12.20
N GLY A 52 8.29 -15.57 -13.01
CA GLY A 52 8.31 -14.17 -13.44
C GLY A 52 8.11 -13.18 -12.30
N SER A 53 7.16 -13.41 -11.39
CA SER A 53 6.91 -12.54 -10.23
C SER A 53 8.06 -12.57 -9.22
N VAL A 54 8.73 -13.71 -9.03
CA VAL A 54 9.95 -13.80 -8.18
C VAL A 54 11.08 -12.97 -8.77
N MET A 55 11.34 -13.12 -10.07
CA MET A 55 12.39 -12.38 -10.76
C MET A 55 12.10 -10.87 -10.80
N ALA A 56 10.85 -10.49 -11.08
CA ALA A 56 10.39 -9.10 -11.06
C ALA A 56 10.54 -8.46 -9.67
N LYS A 57 10.32 -9.23 -8.62
CA LYS A 57 10.47 -8.79 -7.23
C LYS A 57 11.94 -8.64 -6.83
N GLU A 58 12.78 -9.62 -7.15
CA GLU A 58 14.23 -9.48 -6.95
C GLU A 58 14.78 -8.30 -7.76
N ALA A 59 14.28 -8.05 -8.96
CA ALA A 59 14.60 -6.84 -9.72
C ALA A 59 14.16 -5.58 -8.96
N SER A 60 12.90 -5.48 -8.51
CA SER A 60 12.40 -4.33 -7.71
C SER A 60 13.28 -4.01 -6.50
N VAL A 61 13.68 -5.04 -5.73
CA VAL A 61 14.48 -4.83 -4.52
C VAL A 61 15.89 -4.32 -4.83
N ASN A 62 16.46 -4.74 -5.97
CA ASN A 62 17.82 -4.41 -6.39
C ASN A 62 17.90 -3.14 -7.27
N LEU A 63 16.78 -2.67 -7.82
CA LEU A 63 16.72 -1.42 -8.57
C LEU A 63 16.98 -0.22 -7.66
N LYS A 64 17.69 0.76 -8.20
CA LYS A 64 17.92 2.05 -7.55
C LYS A 64 16.65 2.91 -7.54
N LEU A 65 16.63 3.93 -6.68
CA LEU A 65 15.47 4.82 -6.58
C LEU A 65 15.24 5.55 -7.91
N SER A 66 16.31 6.04 -8.53
CA SER A 66 16.32 6.62 -9.89
C SER A 66 15.64 5.71 -10.92
N GLU A 67 16.05 4.46 -11.00
CA GLU A 67 15.53 3.48 -11.97
C GLU A 67 14.05 3.16 -11.72
N LYS A 68 13.63 3.08 -10.45
CA LYS A 68 12.21 2.92 -10.09
C LYS A 68 11.38 4.13 -10.52
N LEU A 69 11.87 5.34 -10.26
CA LEU A 69 11.19 6.57 -10.68
C LEU A 69 11.08 6.63 -12.21
N SER A 70 12.15 6.30 -12.94
CA SER A 70 12.14 6.25 -14.41
C SER A 70 11.15 5.22 -15.00
N LEU A 71 10.96 4.08 -14.33
CA LEU A 71 9.92 3.10 -14.70
C LEU A 71 8.51 3.62 -14.40
N ILE A 72 8.29 4.29 -13.27
CA ILE A 72 6.97 4.78 -12.88
C ILE A 72 6.57 6.02 -13.71
N ASP A 73 7.53 6.89 -14.02
CA ASP A 73 7.35 8.07 -14.88
C ASP A 73 7.10 7.71 -16.35
N GLY A 74 7.38 6.47 -16.78
CA GLY A 74 7.28 6.09 -18.18
C GLY A 74 8.40 6.65 -19.06
N LYS A 75 9.51 7.14 -18.46
CA LYS A 75 10.73 7.50 -19.21
C LYS A 75 11.31 6.28 -19.91
N TRP A 76 11.20 5.11 -19.27
CA TRP A 76 11.41 3.82 -19.92
C TRP A 76 10.09 3.33 -20.48
N ASP A 77 10.11 2.69 -21.65
CA ASP A 77 8.91 2.11 -22.27
C ASP A 77 8.34 1.05 -21.32
N SER A 78 7.36 1.44 -20.53
CA SER A 78 6.86 0.68 -19.40
C SER A 78 5.35 0.77 -19.32
N THR A 79 4.75 -0.28 -18.78
CA THR A 79 3.31 -0.38 -18.55
C THR A 79 3.04 -0.41 -17.06
N THR A 80 1.97 0.29 -16.65
CA THR A 80 1.48 0.27 -15.28
C THR A 80 0.23 -0.60 -15.19
N ASP A 81 0.30 -1.63 -14.35
CA ASP A 81 -0.80 -2.56 -14.11
C ASP A 81 -1.09 -2.70 -12.61
N ASP A 82 -2.25 -3.28 -12.28
CA ASP A 82 -2.56 -3.70 -10.91
C ASP A 82 -1.61 -4.84 -10.48
N ALA A 83 -0.96 -4.66 -9.34
CA ALA A 83 -0.13 -5.70 -8.76
C ALA A 83 -1.03 -6.72 -8.05
N ALA A 84 -0.78 -8.01 -8.26
CA ALA A 84 -1.55 -9.03 -7.58
C ALA A 84 -1.16 -9.08 -6.09
N SER A 85 -2.12 -9.37 -5.20
CA SER A 85 -1.90 -9.36 -3.74
C SER A 85 -0.82 -10.34 -3.25
N TYR A 86 -0.48 -11.36 -4.04
CA TYR A 86 0.62 -12.28 -3.73
C TYR A 86 2.00 -11.77 -4.16
N GLU A 87 2.08 -10.79 -5.08
CA GLU A 87 3.34 -10.21 -5.55
C GLU A 87 3.92 -9.25 -4.49
N MET A 88 3.05 -8.58 -3.74
CA MET A 88 3.40 -7.66 -2.65
C MET A 88 3.78 -8.40 -1.36
N ASP A 89 4.80 -7.92 -0.66
CA ASP A 89 5.18 -8.46 0.67
C ASP A 89 4.22 -8.05 1.79
N GLU A 90 3.72 -6.82 1.69
CA GLU A 90 2.86 -6.20 2.69
C GLU A 90 1.39 -6.32 2.30
N GLN A 91 0.53 -6.50 3.29
CA GLN A 91 -0.91 -6.33 3.11
C GLN A 91 -1.28 -4.84 3.16
N ASP A 92 -2.42 -4.48 2.59
CA ASP A 92 -2.96 -3.12 2.54
C ASP A 92 -2.86 -2.38 3.89
N TYR A 93 -3.24 -3.04 4.99
CA TYR A 93 -3.17 -2.45 6.34
C TYR A 93 -1.72 -2.16 6.80
N GLN A 94 -0.77 -3.01 6.44
CA GLN A 94 0.65 -2.81 6.76
C GLN A 94 1.22 -1.65 5.94
N ALA A 95 0.90 -1.59 4.63
CA ALA A 95 1.30 -0.50 3.77
C ALA A 95 0.76 0.85 4.26
N VAL A 96 -0.50 0.89 4.71
CA VAL A 96 -1.12 2.09 5.32
C VAL A 96 -0.41 2.50 6.61
N ALA A 97 -0.01 1.55 7.46
CA ALA A 97 0.71 1.84 8.69
C ALA A 97 2.13 2.38 8.40
N THR A 98 2.84 1.80 7.43
CA THR A 98 4.14 2.29 6.95
C THR A 98 4.00 3.69 6.35
N CYS A 99 2.99 3.91 5.50
CA CYS A 99 2.69 5.20 4.90
C CYS A 99 2.46 6.30 5.93
N ARG A 100 1.69 6.03 6.99
CA ARG A 100 1.47 6.99 8.09
C ARG A 100 2.77 7.42 8.76
N LYS A 101 3.69 6.48 9.03
CA LYS A 101 5.00 6.79 9.63
C LYS A 101 5.87 7.62 8.69
N SER A 102 5.87 7.30 7.40
CA SER A 102 6.63 8.08 6.41
C SER A 102 6.09 9.50 6.26
N ILE A 103 4.76 9.68 6.29
CA ILE A 103 4.13 11.01 6.28
C ILE A 103 4.39 11.78 7.57
N GLU A 104 4.37 11.11 8.72
CA GLU A 104 4.74 11.72 10.01
C GLU A 104 6.16 12.27 9.98
N LYS A 105 7.11 11.50 9.42
CA LYS A 105 8.48 11.99 9.20
C LYS A 105 8.53 13.20 8.27
N LEU A 106 7.81 13.19 7.16
CA LEU A 106 7.73 14.35 6.25
C LEU A 106 7.10 15.56 6.92
N TYR A 107 6.12 15.36 7.80
CA TYR A 107 5.51 16.43 8.58
C TYR A 107 6.50 17.02 9.60
N GLU A 108 7.27 16.19 10.32
CA GLU A 108 8.33 16.63 11.23
C GLU A 108 9.42 17.44 10.51
N GLU A 109 9.75 17.05 9.28
CA GLU A 109 10.71 17.75 8.41
C GLU A 109 10.11 19.00 7.72
N LYS A 110 8.85 19.33 7.98
CA LYS A 110 8.09 20.42 7.32
C LYS A 110 8.03 20.29 5.79
N LEU A 111 8.11 19.06 5.31
CA LEU A 111 7.97 18.72 3.89
C LEU A 111 6.53 18.37 3.50
N TYR A 112 5.65 18.15 4.47
CA TYR A 112 4.25 17.86 4.24
C TYR A 112 3.37 18.57 5.28
N PRO A 113 2.20 19.11 4.89
CA PRO A 113 1.45 20.04 5.73
C PRO A 113 0.61 19.39 6.84
N VAL A 114 0.28 18.11 6.73
CA VAL A 114 -0.66 17.45 7.65
C VAL A 114 -0.10 16.12 8.14
N ASN A 115 -0.20 15.90 9.45
CA ASN A 115 0.08 14.61 10.04
C ASN A 115 -1.16 13.69 9.92
N LEU A 116 -0.98 12.51 9.33
CA LEU A 116 -2.02 11.47 9.18
C LEU A 116 -2.02 10.43 10.32
N SER A 117 -1.35 10.73 11.43
CA SER A 117 -1.33 9.89 12.62
C SER A 117 -2.75 9.60 13.13
N PRO A 118 -3.01 8.38 13.65
CA PRO A 118 -4.33 7.89 14.05
C PRO A 118 -4.84 8.47 15.37
N ASP A 119 -4.56 9.75 15.62
CA ASP A 119 -5.00 10.43 16.82
C ASP A 119 -6.52 10.53 16.89
N TYR A 120 -7.04 10.72 18.09
CA TYR A 120 -8.48 10.75 18.35
C TYR A 120 -9.23 11.82 17.52
N SER A 121 -8.53 12.87 17.07
CA SER A 121 -9.05 13.94 16.22
C SER A 121 -8.90 13.68 14.71
N ASN A 122 -8.14 12.65 14.31
CA ASN A 122 -7.73 12.36 12.94
C ASN A 122 -8.39 11.08 12.43
N TRP A 123 -9.70 11.16 12.19
CA TRP A 123 -10.46 10.03 11.65
C TRP A 123 -10.46 10.07 10.12
N TYR A 124 -9.49 9.37 9.56
CA TYR A 124 -9.38 9.13 8.12
C TYR A 124 -9.85 7.72 7.79
N THR A 125 -10.77 7.63 6.83
CA THR A 125 -10.97 6.42 6.05
C THR A 125 -9.82 6.27 5.05
N TRP A 126 -9.48 5.05 4.68
CA TRP A 126 -8.37 4.79 3.77
C TRP A 126 -8.71 3.70 2.75
N GLU A 127 -8.08 3.81 1.60
CA GLU A 127 -8.09 2.83 0.52
C GLU A 127 -6.65 2.66 0.04
N ALA A 128 -6.22 1.42 -0.21
CA ALA A 128 -4.89 1.13 -0.73
C ALA A 128 -5.01 0.28 -2.00
N ALA A 129 -4.28 0.66 -3.04
CA ALA A 129 -4.19 -0.08 -4.29
C ALA A 129 -2.73 -0.39 -4.60
N ALA A 130 -2.41 -1.67 -4.79
CA ALA A 130 -1.09 -2.11 -5.21
C ALA A 130 -0.94 -1.97 -6.74
N LYS A 131 0.14 -1.34 -7.18
CA LYS A 131 0.46 -1.10 -8.58
C LYS A 131 1.85 -1.62 -8.88
N LYS A 132 2.09 -1.95 -10.15
CA LYS A 132 3.42 -2.26 -10.67
C LYS A 132 3.65 -1.55 -11.99
N ALA A 133 4.87 -1.05 -12.16
CA ALA A 133 5.38 -0.54 -13.42
C ALA A 133 6.43 -1.53 -13.95
N SER A 134 6.17 -2.14 -15.10
CA SER A 134 7.06 -3.14 -15.71
C SER A 134 7.59 -2.63 -17.05
N ASP A 135 8.87 -2.85 -17.33
CA ASP A 135 9.47 -2.54 -18.64
C ASP A 135 8.87 -3.41 -19.76
N ASN A 136 8.43 -2.79 -20.85
CA ASN A 136 7.85 -3.47 -22.00
C ASN A 136 8.90 -4.19 -22.85
N THR A 137 10.17 -3.78 -22.77
CA THR A 137 11.23 -4.31 -23.63
C THR A 137 11.55 -5.75 -23.31
N PHE A 138 11.78 -6.06 -22.02
CA PHE A 138 12.14 -7.41 -21.58
C PHE A 138 11.27 -7.95 -20.45
N ASN A 139 10.38 -7.14 -19.85
CA ASN A 139 9.58 -7.49 -18.67
C ASN A 139 10.43 -7.99 -17.48
N THR A 140 11.71 -7.64 -17.46
CA THR A 140 12.68 -8.09 -16.45
C THR A 140 12.73 -7.14 -15.25
N TYR A 141 12.52 -5.84 -15.51
CA TYR A 141 12.51 -4.81 -14.49
C TYR A 141 11.07 -4.45 -14.14
N THR A 142 10.74 -4.53 -12.86
CA THR A 142 9.43 -4.15 -12.34
C THR A 142 9.63 -3.36 -11.07
N ALA A 143 8.98 -2.21 -10.96
CA ALA A 143 8.89 -1.41 -9.76
C ALA A 143 7.48 -1.56 -9.19
N TYR A 144 7.37 -2.05 -7.96
CA TYR A 144 6.08 -2.10 -7.25
C TYR A 144 5.92 -0.86 -6.38
N TYR A 145 4.69 -0.38 -6.28
CA TYR A 145 4.34 0.77 -5.46
C TYR A 145 2.86 0.71 -5.04
N TRP A 146 2.52 1.48 -4.03
CA TRP A 146 1.19 1.61 -3.47
C TRP A 146 0.63 2.99 -3.78
N ILE A 147 -0.65 3.03 -4.12
CA ILE A 147 -1.44 4.26 -4.12
C ILE A 147 -2.40 4.17 -2.94
N ILE A 148 -2.20 5.04 -1.95
CA ILE A 148 -2.97 5.06 -0.71
C ILE A 148 -3.74 6.37 -0.64
N ARG A 149 -5.06 6.26 -0.53
CA ARG A 149 -5.96 7.40 -0.40
C ARG A 149 -6.44 7.50 1.04
N PHE A 150 -6.37 8.69 1.62
CA PHE A 150 -6.97 9.00 2.91
C PHE A 150 -8.05 10.04 2.72
N GLU A 151 -9.26 9.76 3.20
CA GLU A 151 -10.38 10.69 3.19
C GLU A 151 -10.82 10.92 4.63
N LYS A 152 -10.75 12.17 5.08
CA LYS A 152 -11.20 12.56 6.41
C LYS A 152 -12.71 12.38 6.51
N TYR A 153 -13.20 11.88 7.62
CA TYR A 153 -14.62 11.56 7.80
C TYR A 153 -15.56 12.76 7.59
N ASP A 154 -15.07 13.98 7.84
CA ASP A 154 -15.81 15.23 7.61
C ASP A 154 -15.80 15.69 6.13
N GLY A 155 -15.08 14.98 5.25
CA GLY A 155 -14.91 15.30 3.83
C GLY A 155 -14.18 16.63 3.60
N THR A 156 -13.46 17.14 4.60
CA THR A 156 -12.71 18.41 4.50
C THR A 156 -11.32 18.21 3.93
N GLN A 157 -10.72 17.03 4.10
CA GLN A 157 -9.36 16.73 3.68
C GLN A 157 -9.27 15.37 2.98
N ASN A 158 -8.64 15.38 1.80
CA ASN A 158 -8.36 14.20 1.00
C ASN A 158 -6.88 14.14 0.70
N HIS A 159 -6.25 12.99 0.89
CA HIS A 159 -4.85 12.78 0.58
C HIS A 159 -4.72 11.59 -0.36
N THR A 160 -3.85 11.69 -1.37
CA THR A 160 -3.47 10.59 -2.24
C THR A 160 -1.96 10.49 -2.22
N ILE A 161 -1.45 9.32 -1.84
CA ILE A 161 -0.03 9.12 -1.57
C ILE A 161 0.45 7.95 -2.43
N TRP A 162 1.54 8.17 -3.15
CA TRP A 162 2.26 7.16 -3.88
C TRP A 162 3.51 6.79 -3.09
N MET A 163 3.62 5.51 -2.73
CA MET A 163 4.65 5.00 -1.84
C MET A 163 5.28 3.74 -2.43
N LEU A 164 6.61 3.64 -2.43
CA LEU A 164 7.32 2.42 -2.82
C LEU A 164 7.19 1.32 -1.77
N GLU A 165 7.54 0.08 -2.13
CA GLU A 165 7.53 -1.07 -1.21
C GLU A 165 8.39 -0.88 0.06
N ASP A 166 9.41 -0.03 0.00
CA ASP A 166 10.30 0.26 1.12
C ASP A 166 9.77 1.37 2.05
N GLY A 167 8.61 1.94 1.74
CA GLY A 167 7.99 3.02 2.50
C GLY A 167 8.40 4.43 2.05
N THR A 168 9.23 4.56 1.01
CA THR A 168 9.61 5.86 0.44
C THR A 168 8.42 6.51 -0.26
N ILE A 169 8.10 7.74 0.12
CA ILE A 169 7.04 8.53 -0.52
C ILE A 169 7.60 9.17 -1.78
N ILE A 170 7.10 8.76 -2.94
CA ILE A 170 7.50 9.35 -4.23
C ILE A 170 6.62 10.53 -4.61
N MET A 171 5.37 10.52 -4.16
CA MET A 171 4.43 11.62 -4.35
C MET A 171 3.38 11.62 -3.24
N ALA A 172 2.99 12.79 -2.78
CA ALA A 172 1.86 12.96 -1.88
C ALA A 172 1.06 14.20 -2.27
N LYS A 173 -0.21 14.01 -2.62
CA LYS A 173 -1.17 15.07 -2.86
C LYS A 173 -2.08 15.22 -1.65
N ALA A 174 -2.25 16.44 -1.17
CA ALA A 174 -3.24 16.84 -0.18
C ALA A 174 -4.23 17.81 -0.84
N HIS A 175 -5.52 17.62 -0.60
CA HIS A 175 -6.58 18.55 -0.93
C HIS A 175 -7.34 18.90 0.35
N MET A 176 -7.42 20.18 0.69
CA MET A 176 -8.06 20.68 1.90
C MET A 176 -9.08 21.76 1.54
N LYS A 177 -10.32 21.64 2.05
CA LYS A 177 -11.39 22.62 1.77
C LYS A 177 -11.20 23.96 2.50
N ASP A 178 -10.54 23.95 3.66
CA ASP A 178 -10.25 25.15 4.44
C ASP A 178 -8.74 25.36 4.55
N ILE A 179 -8.28 26.54 4.12
CA ILE A 179 -6.86 26.87 3.94
C ILE A 179 -6.22 27.44 5.23
N SER A 180 -6.95 27.49 6.36
CA SER A 180 -6.42 28.04 7.61
C SER A 180 -5.23 27.23 8.15
N ASP A 181 -5.18 25.94 7.84
CA ASP A 181 -4.14 25.02 8.32
C ASP A 181 -2.86 25.08 7.47
N MET A 182 -2.87 25.86 6.37
CA MET A 182 -1.76 26.01 5.42
C MET A 182 -1.04 27.36 5.53
N SER A 183 -1.29 28.09 6.62
CA SER A 183 -0.79 29.45 6.84
C SER A 183 0.74 29.58 6.66
N GLU A 184 1.51 28.61 7.17
CA GLU A 184 2.98 28.59 7.05
C GLU A 184 3.46 28.47 5.59
N TYR A 185 2.70 27.80 4.72
CA TYR A 185 3.05 27.62 3.30
C TYR A 185 2.44 28.70 2.39
N LYS A 186 1.39 29.39 2.86
CA LYS A 186 0.80 30.54 2.17
C LYS A 186 1.70 31.76 2.16
N GLU A 187 2.53 31.95 3.19
CA GLU A 187 3.51 33.05 3.23
C GLU A 187 4.51 32.95 2.06
N ALA A 188 4.89 31.73 1.64
CA ALA A 188 5.69 31.51 0.43
C ALA A 188 4.95 31.90 -0.86
N LEU A 189 3.63 31.65 -0.94
CA LEU A 189 2.80 32.07 -2.09
C LEU A 189 2.58 33.59 -2.18
N GLN A 190 2.61 34.31 -1.04
CA GLN A 190 2.39 35.76 -0.99
C GLN A 190 3.70 36.57 -1.09
N ALA A 191 4.84 36.00 -0.72
CA ALA A 191 6.14 36.67 -0.83
C ALA A 191 6.61 36.83 -2.28
N ASP A 192 6.15 35.98 -3.20
CA ASP A 192 6.63 35.90 -4.58
C ASP A 192 5.80 36.69 -5.62
N ASP A 193 4.87 37.56 -5.20
CA ASP A 193 4.16 38.46 -6.13
C ASP A 193 5.11 39.55 -6.73
N GLU A 194 6.35 39.68 -6.23
CA GLU A 194 7.38 40.57 -6.80
C GLU A 194 8.51 39.87 -7.57
N SER A 195 8.52 38.53 -7.65
CA SER A 195 9.51 37.80 -8.46
C SER A 195 8.92 36.56 -9.14
N GLN A 196 7.94 36.78 -10.02
CA GLN A 196 7.71 35.83 -11.10
C GLN A 196 8.92 35.83 -12.04
N ALA A 197 9.95 35.04 -11.69
CA ALA A 197 10.54 34.24 -12.74
C ALA A 197 9.44 33.27 -13.17
N GLU A 198 8.98 33.38 -14.41
CA GLU A 198 8.30 32.29 -15.11
C GLU A 198 9.23 31.06 -15.01
N ASN A 199 9.16 30.31 -13.90
CA ASN A 199 9.73 28.98 -13.87
C ASN A 199 8.83 28.18 -14.80
N ASP A 200 9.40 27.87 -15.96
CA ASP A 200 8.75 27.27 -17.11
C ASP A 200 8.17 25.92 -16.67
N LEU A 201 6.93 25.92 -16.18
CA LEU A 201 6.22 24.72 -15.70
C LEU A 201 6.08 23.66 -16.80
N SER A 202 6.34 24.04 -18.06
CA SER A 202 6.55 23.13 -19.18
C SER A 202 7.72 22.17 -18.99
N ALA A 203 8.70 22.48 -18.14
CA ALA A 203 9.81 21.58 -17.82
C ALA A 203 9.33 20.33 -17.06
N TYR A 204 8.24 20.45 -16.28
CA TYR A 204 7.62 19.33 -15.57
C TYR A 204 6.47 18.69 -16.35
N LYS A 205 6.16 19.18 -17.56
CA LYS A 205 5.09 18.65 -18.40
C LYS A 205 5.49 17.28 -18.96
N GLY A 206 4.81 16.23 -18.51
CA GLY A 206 5.14 14.84 -18.82
C GLY A 206 5.90 14.12 -17.71
N TYR A 207 6.39 14.85 -16.70
CA TYR A 207 6.82 14.23 -15.44
C TYR A 207 5.58 13.96 -14.60
N PHE A 208 5.52 12.79 -13.97
CA PHE A 208 4.40 12.36 -13.15
C PHE A 208 3.06 12.13 -13.86
N ASP A 209 3.05 11.85 -15.18
CA ASP A 209 1.81 11.56 -15.93
C ASP A 209 1.00 10.41 -15.29
N TYR A 210 1.69 9.46 -14.63
CA TYR A 210 1.07 8.37 -13.87
C TYR A 210 0.15 8.83 -12.72
N SER A 211 0.34 10.05 -12.22
CA SER A 211 -0.44 10.60 -11.11
C SER A 211 -1.81 11.15 -11.55
N GLY A 212 -1.96 11.47 -12.85
CA GLY A 212 -3.14 12.15 -13.38
C GLY A 212 -3.33 13.59 -12.87
N ILE A 213 -2.33 14.17 -12.22
CA ILE A 213 -2.35 15.55 -11.71
C ILE A 213 -1.95 16.51 -12.83
N ASP A 214 -2.74 17.58 -13.02
CA ASP A 214 -2.40 18.65 -13.97
C ASP A 214 -1.47 19.67 -13.30
N PHE A 215 -0.16 19.39 -13.34
CA PHE A 215 0.86 20.25 -12.76
C PHE A 215 0.88 21.66 -13.34
N SER A 216 0.37 21.88 -14.56
CA SER A 216 0.31 23.20 -15.22
C SER A 216 -0.47 24.26 -14.45
N LYS A 217 -1.34 23.83 -13.52
CA LYS A 217 -2.16 24.71 -12.68
C LYS A 217 -1.51 25.02 -11.33
N LEU A 218 -0.52 24.23 -10.93
CA LEU A 218 0.13 24.35 -9.64
C LEU A 218 1.24 25.39 -9.66
N LYS A 219 1.58 25.98 -8.52
CA LYS A 219 2.76 26.84 -8.37
C LYS A 219 3.83 26.09 -7.59
N LEU A 220 5.05 26.04 -8.12
CA LEU A 220 6.21 25.53 -7.40
C LEU A 220 6.54 26.53 -6.27
N ILE A 221 6.59 26.04 -5.04
CA ILE A 221 6.89 26.86 -3.84
C ILE A 221 8.26 26.55 -3.24
N SER A 222 8.83 25.39 -3.55
CA SER A 222 10.14 24.97 -3.06
C SER A 222 10.69 23.83 -3.90
N GLU A 223 11.98 23.90 -4.16
CA GLU A 223 12.79 22.89 -4.83
C GLU A 223 14.06 22.69 -4.01
N THR A 224 14.27 21.47 -3.51
CA THR A 224 15.42 21.15 -2.67
C THR A 224 16.03 19.83 -3.11
N THR A 225 17.36 19.74 -3.19
CA THR A 225 18.03 18.46 -3.46
C THR A 225 18.19 17.66 -2.16
N ALA A 226 17.66 16.45 -2.14
CA ALA A 226 17.87 15.47 -1.06
C ALA A 226 18.74 14.31 -1.56
N VAL A 227 19.41 13.62 -0.63
CA VAL A 227 20.30 12.49 -0.95
C VAL A 227 19.77 11.23 -0.27
N GLU A 228 19.54 10.18 -1.06
CA GLU A 228 19.19 8.86 -0.56
C GLU A 228 20.43 8.20 0.06
N GLN A 229 20.38 7.87 1.35
CA GLN A 229 21.52 7.29 2.07
C GLN A 229 21.89 5.86 1.61
N LYS A 230 20.96 5.13 1.00
CA LYS A 230 21.17 3.72 0.61
C LYS A 230 22.13 3.59 -0.58
N ASN A 231 21.97 4.45 -1.60
CA ASN A 231 22.74 4.40 -2.84
C ASN A 231 23.54 5.68 -3.12
N ASN A 232 23.47 6.68 -2.22
CA ASN A 232 24.07 8.00 -2.37
C ASN A 232 23.62 8.73 -3.66
N GLU A 233 22.34 8.55 -4.02
CA GLU A 233 21.70 9.21 -5.15
C GLU A 233 21.05 10.51 -4.72
N SER A 234 21.26 11.58 -5.49
CA SER A 234 20.57 12.85 -5.28
C SER A 234 19.27 12.90 -6.07
N TYR A 235 18.18 13.27 -5.42
CA TYR A 235 16.88 13.52 -6.05
C TYR A 235 16.40 14.94 -5.70
N GLU A 236 15.58 15.50 -6.57
CA GLU A 236 14.94 16.80 -6.38
C GLU A 236 13.60 16.61 -5.69
N VAL A 237 13.43 17.29 -4.57
CA VAL A 237 12.17 17.36 -3.82
C VAL A 237 11.46 18.63 -4.27
N LEU A 238 10.30 18.43 -4.88
CA LEU A 238 9.45 19.48 -5.42
C LEU A 238 8.21 19.61 -4.56
N GLN A 239 7.91 20.83 -4.16
CA GLN A 239 6.70 21.16 -3.41
C GLN A 239 5.88 22.16 -4.23
N PHE A 240 4.63 21.81 -4.49
CA PHE A 240 3.70 22.64 -5.24
C PHE A 240 2.48 22.98 -4.39
N LEU A 241 1.95 24.18 -4.59
CA LEU A 241 0.77 24.66 -3.87
C LEU A 241 -0.15 25.47 -4.79
N GLN A 242 -1.45 25.23 -4.70
CA GLN A 242 -2.48 25.99 -5.40
C GLN A 242 -3.76 26.02 -4.55
N GLU A 243 -4.11 27.18 -4.00
CA GLU A 243 -5.31 27.43 -3.17
C GLU A 243 -5.61 26.36 -2.10
N ASN A 244 -6.21 25.25 -2.51
CA ASN A 244 -6.68 24.13 -1.69
C ASN A 244 -5.88 22.83 -1.90
N GLU A 245 -4.92 22.80 -2.84
CA GLU A 245 -4.14 21.63 -3.20
C GLU A 245 -2.66 21.83 -2.90
N TYR A 246 -2.05 20.82 -2.30
CA TYR A 246 -0.62 20.74 -2.05
C TYR A 246 -0.09 19.44 -2.62
N VAL A 247 1.04 19.49 -3.30
CA VAL A 247 1.67 18.31 -3.89
C VAL A 247 3.15 18.29 -3.50
N TYR A 248 3.55 17.22 -2.85
CA TYR A 248 4.94 16.83 -2.67
C TYR A 248 5.28 15.79 -3.73
N ALA A 249 6.41 15.94 -4.42
CA ALA A 249 6.91 14.95 -5.37
C ALA A 249 8.44 14.87 -5.32
N ILE A 250 9.00 13.70 -5.58
CA ILE A 250 10.44 13.54 -5.79
C ILE A 250 10.71 13.26 -7.27
N HIS A 251 11.76 13.87 -7.81
CA HIS A 251 12.19 13.70 -9.19
C HIS A 251 13.66 13.31 -9.26
N GLU A 252 14.01 12.49 -10.26
CA GLU A 252 15.40 12.19 -10.58
C GLU A 252 16.02 13.38 -11.33
N LYS A 253 17.21 13.80 -10.90
CA LYS A 253 17.95 14.91 -11.51
C LYS A 253 18.54 14.58 -12.89
#